data_AF-A0A0B6ZW61-F1
#
_entry.id   AF-A0A0B6ZW61-F1
#
_cell.length_a   1.000
_cell.length_b   1.000
_cell.length_c   1.000
_cell.angle_alpha   90.00
_cell.angle_beta   90.00
_cell.angle_gamma   90.00
#
_symmetry.space_group_name_H-M   'P 1'
#
loop_
_entity.id
_entity.type
_entity.pdbx_description
1 polymer ?
#
loop_
_entity_poly.entity_id
_entity_poly.type
_entity_poly.pdbx_seq_one_letter_code
_entity_poly.pdbx_strand_id
1 'polypeptide(L)'
;MSPRKRQYSYYEMPASLSNGPTCMMRLSHVLKYLVLFAFGAMILLSGYIFFNFFPTFENGQLVAQRWSPVIKARHDAEVIFAPRVDLGNLSKGRENFREHYNQLYDIQPVAVGPDFIKDKNKYFIYRCDTVKLSGCDDWADHIKGIEAAYLIANLTGRVFKVEIYGFPCKLSDYVYPNIVNWTHHETFHPVLNKGMAGISIRNFDNSHSFYNNLYKLELSEIAPENFEHVYFKSNLDFISGFKNSTVYKSELSWMRQLGRDVIHASLYKRLFFLAPGLQKRLELFLYSILPSPEHRLICLDLGTRKNWSSTNENDLNSQRKHLLNIWSFIKTHSNTNIDKVFINTDSQEILSWAKTETFRSRLVTSPKKKSSGDGRSQQLDLVCESLESDIFNQHVLVNCDVLVVSSNSLGHLAAYLRGTDNGLYCLMGNGHIHPCRADTLNELYSIHE
;
A
#
# COMPACT_ATOMS: atom_id res chain seq x y z
N MET A 1 1.83 -51.60 -15.77
CA MET A 1 2.08 -50.96 -14.45
C MET A 1 1.11 -49.81 -14.31
N SER A 2 0.12 -49.97 -13.43
CA SER A 2 -1.12 -49.19 -13.34
C SER A 2 -1.29 -48.69 -11.89
N PRO A 3 -1.85 -47.50 -11.65
CA PRO A 3 -1.82 -46.88 -10.33
C PRO A 3 -2.91 -47.45 -9.41
N ARG A 4 -2.53 -47.68 -8.14
CA ARG A 4 -3.42 -48.14 -7.06
C ARG A 4 -4.43 -47.05 -6.69
N LYS A 5 -5.72 -47.33 -6.92
CA LYS A 5 -6.85 -46.63 -6.28
C LYS A 5 -6.97 -47.09 -4.82
N ARG A 6 -7.08 -46.16 -3.87
CA ARG A 6 -7.51 -46.45 -2.48
C ARG A 6 -9.04 -46.39 -2.42
N GLN A 7 -9.66 -47.51 -2.05
CA GLN A 7 -11.06 -47.58 -1.64
C GLN A 7 -11.16 -47.20 -0.16
N TYR A 8 -12.09 -46.31 0.17
CA TYR A 8 -12.53 -46.08 1.55
C TYR A 8 -13.79 -46.92 1.78
N SER A 9 -13.73 -47.79 2.79
CA SER A 9 -14.86 -48.62 3.24
C SER A 9 -15.69 -47.81 4.22
N TYR A 10 -16.97 -47.62 3.92
CA TYR A 10 -17.97 -47.15 4.88
C TYR A 10 -18.24 -48.28 5.89
N TYR A 11 -18.09 -47.98 7.18
CA TYR A 11 -18.62 -48.82 8.26
C TYR A 11 -19.97 -48.26 8.69
N GLU A 12 -21.02 -49.06 8.52
CA GLU A 12 -22.33 -48.87 9.14
C GLU A 12 -22.20 -49.09 10.65
N MET A 13 -22.74 -48.17 11.45
CA MET A 13 -22.94 -48.38 12.89
C MET A 13 -24.40 -48.76 13.16
N PRO A 14 -24.64 -49.76 14.03
CA PRO A 14 -25.98 -50.15 14.42
C PRO A 14 -26.57 -49.18 15.45
N ALA A 15 -27.88 -49.00 15.34
CA ALA A 15 -28.72 -48.34 16.32
C ALA A 15 -28.89 -49.19 17.59
N SER A 16 -29.24 -48.49 18.69
CA SER A 16 -29.73 -48.96 20.00
C SER A 16 -28.71 -49.07 21.14
N LEU A 17 -28.98 -48.30 22.21
CA LEU A 17 -28.75 -48.55 23.66
C LEU A 17 -29.23 -47.27 24.39
N SER A 18 -30.40 -47.31 25.03
CA SER A 18 -30.62 -47.68 26.44
C SER A 18 -30.44 -46.49 27.38
N ASN A 19 -31.57 -46.02 27.92
CA ASN A 19 -31.67 -44.98 28.94
C ASN A 19 -31.01 -45.44 30.25
N GLY A 20 -29.85 -44.88 30.57
CA GLY A 20 -29.20 -45.00 31.88
C GLY A 20 -29.65 -43.89 32.85
N PRO A 21 -29.77 -44.18 34.16
CA PRO A 21 -30.18 -43.20 35.15
C PRO A 21 -29.09 -42.15 35.39
N THR A 22 -29.47 -40.88 35.31
CA THR A 22 -28.62 -39.73 35.67
C THR A 22 -28.30 -39.75 37.17
N CYS A 23 -27.07 -40.12 37.50
CA CYS A 23 -26.52 -39.99 38.84
C CYS A 23 -26.22 -38.51 39.12
N MET A 24 -27.15 -37.82 39.81
CA MET A 24 -26.90 -36.49 40.36
C MET A 24 -25.85 -36.60 41.47
N MET A 25 -24.58 -36.33 41.14
CA MET A 25 -23.57 -36.04 42.16
C MET A 25 -24.01 -34.79 42.92
N ARG A 26 -24.46 -34.98 44.17
CA ARG A 26 -24.59 -33.90 45.13
C ARG A 26 -23.19 -33.35 45.39
N LEU A 27 -22.85 -32.26 44.71
CA LEU A 27 -21.67 -31.47 45.04
C LEU A 27 -21.74 -31.13 46.53
N SER A 28 -20.77 -31.64 47.30
CA SER A 28 -20.59 -31.33 48.71
C SER A 28 -20.70 -29.83 48.92
N HIS A 29 -21.40 -29.41 49.98
CA HIS A 29 -21.54 -28.00 50.35
C HIS A 29 -20.18 -27.28 50.37
N VAL A 30 -19.11 -27.97 50.77
CA VAL A 30 -17.74 -27.45 50.80
C VAL A 30 -17.25 -27.03 49.42
N LEU A 31 -17.54 -27.81 48.37
CA LEU A 31 -17.08 -27.52 47.02
C LEU A 31 -17.83 -26.32 46.41
N LYS A 32 -19.10 -26.12 46.78
CA LYS A 32 -19.86 -24.92 46.38
C LYS A 32 -19.26 -23.65 46.99
N TYR A 33 -18.84 -23.71 48.26
CA TYR A 33 -18.18 -22.57 48.90
C TYR A 33 -16.81 -22.27 48.32
N LEU A 34 -16.02 -23.29 47.93
CA LEU A 34 -14.73 -23.09 47.26
C LEU A 34 -14.88 -22.42 45.89
N VAL A 35 -15.88 -22.82 45.09
CA VAL A 35 -16.15 -22.21 43.79
C VAL A 35 -16.60 -20.75 43.96
N LEU A 36 -17.47 -20.46 44.92
CA LEU A 36 -17.91 -19.09 45.22
C LEU A 36 -16.76 -18.22 45.73
N PHE A 37 -15.87 -18.75 46.57
CA PHE A 37 -14.70 -18.04 47.06
C PHE A 37 -13.71 -17.71 45.93
N ALA A 38 -13.44 -18.67 45.03
CA ALA A 38 -12.60 -18.45 43.87
C ALA A 38 -13.16 -17.36 42.93
N PHE A 39 -14.48 -17.38 42.69
CA PHE A 39 -15.14 -16.32 41.91
C PHE A 39 -15.06 -14.95 42.57
N GLY A 40 -15.27 -14.88 43.89
CA GLY A 40 -15.11 -13.65 44.67
C GLY A 40 -13.69 -13.09 44.61
N ALA A 41 -12.68 -13.95 44.75
CA ALA A 41 -11.28 -13.57 44.65
C ALA A 41 -10.92 -13.04 43.25
N MET A 42 -11.44 -13.65 42.18
CA MET A 42 -11.22 -13.17 40.80
C MET A 42 -11.86 -11.80 40.54
N ILE A 43 -13.06 -11.54 41.08
CA ILE A 43 -13.72 -10.24 40.95
C ILE A 43 -12.92 -9.16 41.71
N LEU A 44 -12.46 -9.46 42.93
CA LEU A 44 -11.66 -8.53 43.72
C LEU A 44 -10.30 -8.23 43.05
N LEU A 45 -9.64 -9.25 42.49
CA LEU A 45 -8.38 -9.08 41.76
C LEU A 45 -8.58 -8.25 40.50
N SER A 46 -9.67 -8.48 39.76
CA SER A 46 -10.01 -7.70 38.56
C SER A 46 -10.32 -6.25 38.91
N GLY A 47 -11.06 -6.00 39.99
CA GLY A 47 -11.31 -4.66 40.51
C GLY A 47 -10.03 -3.97 40.96
N TYR A 48 -9.14 -4.67 41.67
CA TYR A 48 -7.85 -4.12 42.10
C TYR A 48 -6.96 -3.73 40.91
N ILE A 49 -6.88 -4.57 39.87
CA ILE A 49 -6.15 -4.24 38.64
C ILE A 49 -6.78 -3.02 37.96
N PHE A 50 -8.11 -2.97 37.86
CA PHE A 50 -8.83 -1.85 37.26
C PHE A 50 -8.55 -0.53 38.00
N PHE A 51 -8.57 -0.53 39.34
CA PHE A 51 -8.29 0.67 40.14
C PHE A 51 -6.82 1.10 40.17
N ASN A 52 -5.86 0.18 39.99
CA ASN A 52 -4.43 0.54 39.99
C ASN A 52 -3.89 0.91 38.60
N PHE A 53 -4.53 0.46 37.52
CA PHE A 53 -4.06 0.71 36.15
C PHE A 53 -4.83 1.80 35.40
N PHE A 54 -5.98 2.25 35.91
CA PHE A 54 -6.63 3.46 35.41
C PHE A 54 -6.31 4.64 36.35
N PRO A 55 -5.82 5.77 35.82
CA PRO A 55 -5.60 6.95 36.63
C PRO A 55 -6.95 7.40 37.22
N THR A 56 -6.91 7.72 38.51
CA THR A 56 -8.03 8.26 39.29
C THR A 56 -8.73 9.39 38.54
N PHE A 57 -9.99 9.17 38.17
CA PHE A 57 -10.91 10.25 37.81
C PHE A 57 -11.28 10.99 39.09
N GLU A 58 -10.48 11.99 39.47
CA GLU A 58 -10.89 12.98 40.45
C GLU A 58 -11.76 14.04 39.76
N ASN A 59 -13.03 14.04 40.15
CA ASN A 59 -13.91 15.20 40.29
C ASN A 59 -13.79 16.30 39.23
N GLY A 60 -14.60 16.16 38.17
CA GLY A 60 -15.39 17.24 37.59
C GLY A 60 -14.82 18.65 37.65
N GLN A 61 -13.68 18.89 37.01
CA GLN A 61 -13.30 20.20 36.50
C GLN A 61 -12.35 20.01 35.31
N LEU A 62 -12.70 20.66 34.20
CA LEU A 62 -11.88 20.77 32.99
C LEU A 62 -10.48 21.28 33.34
N VAL A 63 -9.48 20.38 33.39
CA VAL A 63 -8.06 20.76 33.30
C VAL A 63 -7.73 20.97 31.83
N ALA A 64 -8.29 22.03 31.27
CA ALA A 64 -7.72 22.73 30.15
C ALA A 64 -6.67 23.71 30.71
N GLN A 65 -5.45 23.25 31.02
CA GLN A 65 -4.28 24.12 31.24
C GLN A 65 -3.01 23.32 31.58
N ARG A 66 -2.36 22.73 30.56
CA ARG A 66 -0.89 22.63 30.52
C ARG A 66 -0.33 22.38 29.12
N TRP A 67 -0.84 23.14 28.16
CA TRP A 67 -0.17 23.37 26.88
C TRP A 67 -0.25 24.87 26.63
N SER A 68 0.83 25.58 26.93
CA SER A 68 1.04 26.97 26.50
C SER A 68 2.06 26.93 25.34
N PRO A 69 2.18 27.96 24.51
CA PRO A 69 1.38 28.13 23.31
C PRO A 69 2.31 28.19 22.10
N VAL A 70 2.25 27.20 21.22
CA VAL A 70 2.83 27.32 19.87
C VAL A 70 1.77 26.81 18.92
N ILE A 71 1.41 27.67 17.96
CA ILE A 71 0.41 27.47 16.89
C ILE A 71 -1.03 27.89 17.29
N LYS A 72 -1.22 29.21 17.38
CA LYS A 72 -2.50 29.85 17.02
C LYS A 72 -2.25 30.70 15.78
N ALA A 73 -2.33 30.07 14.61
CA ALA A 73 -2.58 30.73 13.32
C ALA A 73 -2.82 29.67 12.22
N ARG A 74 -4.09 29.30 12.03
CA ARG A 74 -4.72 28.98 10.72
C ARG A 74 -6.15 28.51 10.99
N HIS A 75 -7.04 29.48 11.14
CA HIS A 75 -8.42 29.30 10.71
C HIS A 75 -8.50 29.68 9.23
N ASP A 76 -9.42 29.02 8.54
CA ASP A 76 -9.81 29.23 7.14
C ASP A 76 -8.83 28.68 6.10
N ALA A 77 -8.85 27.36 5.93
CA ALA A 77 -8.43 26.74 4.68
C ALA A 77 -9.63 26.72 3.71
N GLU A 78 -9.86 27.85 3.05
CA GLU A 78 -10.31 27.79 1.66
C GLU A 78 -9.35 26.88 0.90
N VAL A 79 -9.88 26.11 -0.07
CA VAL A 79 -9.07 25.34 -1.03
C VAL A 79 -8.31 26.34 -1.91
N ILE A 80 -7.23 26.88 -1.36
CA ILE A 80 -6.25 27.69 -2.06
C ILE A 80 -5.29 26.68 -2.67
N PHE A 81 -5.27 26.58 -4.00
CA PHE A 81 -4.17 25.94 -4.73
C PHE A 81 -2.86 26.39 -4.11
N ALA A 82 -2.08 25.43 -3.58
CA ALA A 82 -0.87 25.74 -2.82
C ALA A 82 0.01 26.73 -3.59
N PRO A 83 0.35 27.90 -3.03
CA PRO A 83 1.21 28.84 -3.71
C PRO A 83 2.60 28.20 -3.92
N ARG A 84 3.13 28.37 -5.14
CA ARG A 84 4.51 27.99 -5.49
C ARG A 84 5.46 28.49 -4.41
N VAL A 85 6.25 27.57 -3.83
CA VAL A 85 7.39 27.93 -2.99
C VAL A 85 8.42 28.62 -3.89
N ASP A 86 8.61 29.93 -3.68
CA ASP A 86 9.61 30.70 -4.39
C ASP A 86 11.00 30.46 -3.77
N LEU A 87 11.90 29.87 -4.55
CA LEU A 87 13.28 29.50 -4.19
C LEU A 87 14.23 30.29 -5.10
N GLY A 88 14.18 31.62 -4.97
CA GLY A 88 14.60 32.61 -5.96
C GLY A 88 16.07 32.67 -6.41
N ASN A 89 16.95 31.72 -6.06
CA ASN A 89 18.38 31.80 -6.40
C ASN A 89 18.99 30.54 -7.08
N LEU A 90 18.18 29.60 -7.58
CA LEU A 90 18.66 28.37 -8.25
C LEU A 90 18.23 28.27 -9.73
N SER A 91 18.11 29.40 -10.44
CA SER A 91 17.32 29.50 -11.69
C SER A 91 17.83 28.68 -12.89
N LYS A 92 19.14 28.58 -13.14
CA LYS A 92 19.65 27.93 -14.37
C LYS A 92 19.70 26.40 -14.34
N GLY A 93 19.95 25.79 -13.18
CA GLY A 93 19.87 24.32 -13.04
C GLY A 93 18.43 23.80 -12.98
N ARG A 94 17.49 24.68 -12.59
CA ARG A 94 16.08 24.35 -12.36
C ARG A 94 15.29 24.17 -13.65
N GLU A 95 15.57 24.92 -14.71
CA GLU A 95 14.81 24.82 -15.97
C GLU A 95 14.94 23.43 -16.60
N ASN A 96 16.15 22.86 -16.62
CA ASN A 96 16.38 21.52 -17.20
C ASN A 96 15.87 20.38 -16.30
N PHE A 97 16.01 20.51 -14.97
CA PHE A 97 15.45 19.52 -14.03
C PHE A 97 13.92 19.49 -14.09
N ARG A 98 13.32 20.67 -14.26
CA ARG A 98 11.87 20.85 -14.34
C ARG A 98 11.29 20.25 -15.61
N GLU A 99 12.01 20.26 -16.74
CA GLU A 99 11.59 19.55 -17.95
C GLU A 99 11.52 18.03 -17.75
N HIS A 100 12.44 17.43 -16.98
CA HIS A 100 12.43 15.98 -16.76
C HIS A 100 11.35 15.56 -15.75
N TYR A 101 11.19 16.28 -14.64
CA TYR A 101 10.18 15.97 -13.62
C TYR A 101 8.75 16.34 -14.07
N ASN A 102 8.56 17.43 -14.81
CA ASN A 102 7.23 17.82 -15.27
C ASN A 102 6.65 16.83 -16.29
N GLN A 103 7.44 16.00 -16.97
CA GLN A 103 6.92 14.96 -17.88
C GLN A 103 5.88 14.04 -17.21
N LEU A 104 6.06 13.75 -15.93
CA LEU A 104 5.11 12.99 -15.10
C LEU A 104 3.72 13.65 -15.07
N TYR A 105 3.65 14.98 -15.11
CA TYR A 105 2.40 15.75 -15.04
C TYR A 105 2.00 16.41 -16.37
N ASP A 106 2.91 16.48 -17.35
CA ASP A 106 2.71 17.06 -18.68
C ASP A 106 2.11 16.07 -19.68
N ILE A 107 2.27 14.75 -19.44
CA ILE A 107 1.45 13.75 -20.15
C ILE A 107 0.01 13.99 -19.72
N GLN A 108 -0.78 14.56 -20.63
CA GLN A 108 -2.21 14.77 -20.41
C GLN A 108 -2.82 13.43 -19.99
N PRO A 109 -3.32 13.31 -18.75
CA PRO A 109 -3.97 12.09 -18.33
C PRO A 109 -5.13 11.85 -19.29
N VAL A 110 -5.30 10.59 -19.72
CA VAL A 110 -6.48 10.24 -20.49
C VAL A 110 -7.69 10.67 -19.68
N ALA A 111 -8.67 11.29 -20.34
CA ALA A 111 -9.88 11.73 -19.68
C ALA A 111 -10.58 10.52 -19.05
N VAL A 112 -10.32 10.31 -17.76
CA VAL A 112 -11.13 9.44 -16.91
C VAL A 112 -12.52 10.08 -16.92
N GLY A 113 -13.56 9.25 -17.13
CA GLY A 113 -14.95 9.73 -17.16
C GLY A 113 -15.31 10.63 -15.96
N PRO A 114 -16.38 11.42 -16.06
CA PRO A 114 -16.74 12.36 -15.01
C PRO A 114 -16.91 11.66 -13.65
N ASP A 115 -16.61 12.38 -12.58
CA ASP A 115 -16.96 11.92 -11.24
C ASP A 115 -18.48 11.96 -11.10
N PHE A 116 -19.08 10.78 -10.96
CA PHE A 116 -20.49 10.59 -10.77
C PHE A 116 -20.78 10.41 -9.28
N ILE A 117 -21.45 11.39 -8.70
CA ILE A 117 -21.96 11.34 -7.33
C ILE A 117 -23.47 11.53 -7.39
N LYS A 118 -24.21 10.46 -7.14
CA LYS A 118 -25.67 10.44 -7.09
C LYS A 118 -26.18 10.91 -5.72
N ASP A 119 -25.53 10.46 -4.65
CA ASP A 119 -25.90 10.78 -3.27
C ASP A 119 -24.68 11.24 -2.48
N LYS A 120 -24.70 12.50 -2.02
CA LYS A 120 -23.61 13.13 -1.25
C LYS A 120 -23.50 12.61 0.19
N ASN A 121 -24.49 11.88 0.67
CA ASN A 121 -24.53 11.31 2.01
C ASN A 121 -24.14 9.82 2.02
N LYS A 122 -23.87 9.22 0.86
CA LYS A 122 -23.45 7.83 0.75
C LYS A 122 -21.99 7.73 0.39
N TYR A 123 -21.26 6.95 1.17
CA TYR A 123 -19.81 6.85 1.08
C TYR A 123 -19.39 5.45 0.64
N PHE A 124 -18.34 5.42 -0.19
CA PHE A 124 -17.58 4.21 -0.48
C PHE A 124 -16.13 4.47 -0.08
N ILE A 125 -15.67 3.73 0.93
CA ILE A 125 -14.48 4.06 1.70
C ILE A 125 -13.47 2.94 1.50
N TYR A 126 -12.36 3.22 0.83
CA TYR A 126 -11.21 2.33 0.94
C TYR A 126 -10.68 2.43 2.37
N ARG A 127 -10.60 1.30 3.07
CA ARG A 127 -10.02 1.26 4.40
C ARG A 127 -9.00 0.16 4.53
N CYS A 128 -7.79 0.56 4.93
CA CYS A 128 -6.79 -0.35 5.46
C CYS A 128 -6.58 -0.05 6.93
N ASP A 129 -6.61 -1.05 7.80
CA ASP A 129 -6.33 -0.84 9.21
C ASP A 129 -5.53 -1.96 9.86
N THR A 130 -4.89 -1.70 11.00
CA THR A 130 -4.04 -2.71 11.67
C THR A 130 -4.83 -3.84 12.35
N VAL A 131 -6.16 -3.87 12.27
CA VAL A 131 -7.01 -4.74 13.08
C VAL A 131 -8.02 -5.54 12.25
N LYS A 132 -9.05 -4.89 11.74
CA LYS A 132 -10.20 -5.53 11.06
C LYS A 132 -9.97 -5.70 9.57
N LEU A 133 -9.25 -4.77 8.98
CA LEU A 133 -8.93 -4.66 7.56
C LEU A 133 -7.40 -4.62 7.39
N SER A 134 -6.70 -5.56 8.03
CA SER A 134 -5.22 -5.71 8.04
C SER A 134 -4.70 -6.48 6.84
N GLY A 135 -3.42 -6.31 6.47
CA GLY A 135 -2.79 -7.00 5.33
C GLY A 135 -2.74 -6.16 4.05
N CYS A 136 -2.64 -4.83 4.18
CA CYS A 136 -2.17 -3.96 3.10
C CYS A 136 -0.78 -3.49 3.51
N ASP A 137 0.18 -4.37 3.29
CA ASP A 137 1.51 -4.28 3.90
C ASP A 137 2.47 -3.43 3.06
N ASP A 138 2.14 -3.16 1.79
CA ASP A 138 2.94 -2.33 0.90
C ASP A 138 2.13 -1.20 0.23
N TRP A 139 2.85 -0.18 -0.21
CA TRP A 139 2.27 0.98 -0.90
C TRP A 139 1.59 0.61 -2.23
N ALA A 140 2.06 -0.43 -2.92
CA ALA A 140 1.50 -0.80 -4.21
C ALA A 140 0.09 -1.40 -4.07
N ASP A 141 -0.12 -2.19 -3.02
CA ASP A 141 -1.39 -2.78 -2.65
C ASP A 141 -2.38 -1.71 -2.18
N HIS A 142 -1.91 -0.67 -1.48
CA HIS A 142 -2.72 0.51 -1.21
C HIS A 142 -3.21 1.17 -2.50
N ILE A 143 -2.33 1.38 -3.48
CA ILE A 143 -2.72 1.98 -4.77
C ILE A 143 -3.78 1.14 -5.48
N LYS A 144 -3.56 -0.17 -5.64
CA LYS A 144 -4.53 -1.08 -6.30
C LYS A 144 -5.90 -1.02 -5.62
N GLY A 145 -5.91 -1.10 -4.29
CA GLY A 145 -7.14 -1.07 -3.50
C GLY A 145 -7.87 0.28 -3.58
N ILE A 146 -7.14 1.39 -3.53
CA ILE A 146 -7.69 2.75 -3.64
C ILE A 146 -8.26 2.98 -5.04
N GLU A 147 -7.55 2.60 -6.10
CA GLU A 147 -8.01 2.73 -7.47
C GLU A 147 -9.28 1.93 -7.74
N ALA A 148 -9.32 0.68 -7.27
CA ALA A 148 -10.52 -0.16 -7.37
C ALA A 148 -11.70 0.45 -6.60
N ALA A 149 -11.47 0.93 -5.38
CA ALA A 149 -12.50 1.56 -4.58
C ALA A 149 -13.03 2.85 -5.22
N TYR A 150 -12.16 3.66 -5.81
CA TYR A 150 -12.56 4.85 -6.56
C TYR A 150 -13.45 4.50 -7.75
N LEU A 151 -13.09 3.49 -8.55
CA LEU A 151 -13.90 3.04 -9.68
C LEU A 151 -15.29 2.56 -9.21
N ILE A 152 -15.36 1.76 -8.14
CA ILE A 152 -16.64 1.29 -7.59
C ILE A 152 -17.48 2.45 -7.05
N ALA A 153 -16.87 3.39 -6.32
CA ALA A 153 -17.54 4.57 -5.81
C ALA A 153 -18.18 5.36 -6.96
N ASN A 154 -17.42 5.58 -8.04
CA ASN A 154 -17.87 6.31 -9.21
C ASN A 154 -19.04 5.60 -9.91
N LEU A 155 -18.93 4.28 -10.13
CA LEU A 155 -19.96 3.49 -10.79
C LEU A 155 -21.24 3.31 -9.96
N THR A 156 -21.13 3.44 -8.64
CA THR A 156 -22.28 3.32 -7.71
C THR A 156 -22.82 4.68 -7.28
N GLY A 157 -22.25 5.79 -7.77
CA GLY A 157 -22.71 7.14 -7.45
C GLY A 157 -22.46 7.56 -6.00
N ARG A 158 -21.42 7.04 -5.35
CA ARG A 158 -21.07 7.30 -3.95
C ARG A 158 -19.89 8.23 -3.83
N VAL A 159 -19.83 8.96 -2.72
CA VAL A 159 -18.68 9.78 -2.36
C VAL A 159 -17.50 8.87 -2.00
N PHE A 160 -16.41 8.97 -2.76
CA PHE A 160 -15.18 8.21 -2.54
C PHE A 160 -14.35 8.81 -1.39
N LYS A 161 -13.88 7.96 -0.46
CA LYS A 161 -12.96 8.34 0.62
C LYS A 161 -11.89 7.27 0.89
N VAL A 162 -10.78 7.69 1.47
CA VAL A 162 -9.65 6.82 1.87
C VAL A 162 -9.38 6.98 3.36
N GLU A 163 -9.35 5.85 4.07
CA GLU A 163 -8.96 5.76 5.48
C GLU A 163 -7.82 4.76 5.64
N ILE A 164 -6.66 5.21 6.11
CA ILE A 164 -5.57 4.32 6.52
C ILE A 164 -5.45 4.46 8.05
N TYR A 165 -5.93 3.45 8.78
CA TYR A 165 -6.17 3.51 10.23
C TYR A 165 -5.20 2.60 11.01
N GLY A 166 -4.86 2.99 12.24
CA GLY A 166 -3.85 2.28 13.03
C GLY A 166 -2.40 2.53 12.56
N PHE A 167 -2.24 3.44 11.60
CA PHE A 167 -0.96 4.03 11.22
C PHE A 167 -0.80 5.36 11.98
N PRO A 168 0.36 5.62 12.59
CA PRO A 168 0.58 6.84 13.37
C PRO A 168 0.76 8.09 12.49
N CYS A 169 0.85 7.92 11.17
CA CYS A 169 0.96 8.98 10.17
C CYS A 169 -0.30 9.06 9.31
N LYS A 170 -0.62 10.27 8.84
CA LYS A 170 -1.71 10.47 7.89
C LYS A 170 -1.17 10.30 6.49
N LEU A 171 -1.90 9.60 5.61
CA LEU A 171 -1.52 9.48 4.20
C LEU A 171 -1.30 10.86 3.54
N SER A 172 -2.10 11.86 3.95
CA SER A 172 -1.99 13.26 3.53
C SER A 172 -0.63 13.91 3.78
N ASP A 173 0.18 13.35 4.69
CA ASP A 173 1.52 13.85 4.99
C ASP A 173 2.52 13.50 3.88
N TYR A 174 2.20 12.50 3.04
CA TYR A 174 3.06 11.98 1.97
C TYR A 174 2.47 12.19 0.57
N VAL A 175 1.16 11.98 0.41
CA VAL A 175 0.41 12.23 -0.82
C VAL A 175 -0.92 12.90 -0.48
N TYR A 176 -1.34 13.88 -1.28
CA TYR A 176 -2.61 14.58 -1.07
C TYR A 176 -3.53 14.43 -2.29
N PRO A 177 -4.84 14.74 -2.14
CA PRO A 177 -5.79 14.70 -3.23
C PRO A 177 -5.39 15.57 -4.42
N ASN A 178 -5.50 15.03 -5.64
CA ASN A 178 -5.44 15.85 -6.84
C ASN A 178 -6.85 16.26 -7.30
N ILE A 179 -7.37 15.64 -8.36
CA ILE A 179 -8.69 15.97 -8.93
C ILE A 179 -9.81 15.50 -8.00
N VAL A 180 -9.64 14.34 -7.38
CA VAL A 180 -10.66 13.71 -6.54
C VAL A 180 -10.32 13.92 -5.07
N ASN A 181 -11.19 14.62 -4.35
CA ASN A 181 -11.05 14.82 -2.92
C ASN A 181 -11.44 13.58 -2.10
N TRP A 182 -10.48 12.68 -1.88
CA TRP A 182 -10.65 11.46 -1.09
C TRP A 182 -10.36 11.61 0.41
N THR A 183 -9.92 12.78 0.88
CA THR A 183 -9.65 12.99 2.31
C THR A 183 -10.92 13.29 3.09
N HIS A 184 -10.86 13.05 4.40
CA HIS A 184 -11.83 13.53 5.37
C HIS A 184 -11.08 13.84 6.68
N HIS A 185 -11.57 14.80 7.48
CA HIS A 185 -10.85 15.28 8.66
C HIS A 185 -10.79 14.25 9.79
N GLU A 186 -11.88 13.51 9.97
CA GLU A 186 -12.07 12.49 10.99
C GLU A 186 -12.54 11.16 10.37
N THR A 187 -12.16 10.04 10.98
CA THR A 187 -12.69 8.74 10.57
C THR A 187 -14.19 8.68 10.86
N PHE A 188 -15.01 8.22 9.91
CA PHE A 188 -16.46 8.10 10.13
C PHE A 188 -16.78 7.12 11.27
N HIS A 189 -16.03 6.02 11.35
CA HIS A 189 -16.20 4.97 12.36
C HIS A 189 -14.84 4.48 12.87
N PRO A 190 -14.39 4.85 14.07
CA PRO A 190 -13.07 4.46 14.57
C PRO A 190 -12.93 2.94 14.73
N VAL A 191 -14.05 2.25 15.01
CA VAL A 191 -14.12 0.79 15.15
C VAL A 191 -15.17 0.25 14.18
N LEU A 192 -14.82 -0.84 13.47
CA LEU A 192 -15.71 -1.51 12.54
C LEU A 192 -16.17 -2.87 13.07
N ASN A 193 -17.46 -2.98 13.36
CA ASN A 193 -18.11 -4.21 13.78
C ASN A 193 -19.13 -4.69 12.74
N LYS A 194 -19.22 -6.01 12.57
CA LYS A 194 -20.21 -6.60 11.65
C LYS A 194 -21.61 -6.34 12.21
N GLY A 195 -22.53 -5.88 11.35
CA GLY A 195 -23.94 -5.65 11.71
C GLY A 195 -24.24 -4.26 12.26
N MET A 196 -23.30 -3.32 12.21
CA MET A 196 -23.59 -1.91 12.49
C MET A 196 -24.62 -1.37 11.50
N ALA A 197 -25.63 -0.66 12.00
CA ALA A 197 -26.69 -0.09 11.18
C ALA A 197 -26.10 0.92 10.18
N GLY A 198 -26.55 0.86 8.93
CA GLY A 198 -26.06 1.75 7.87
C GLY A 198 -24.65 1.45 7.35
N ILE A 199 -23.97 0.40 7.85
CA ILE A 199 -22.60 0.06 7.47
C ILE A 199 -22.52 -1.31 6.79
N SER A 200 -21.80 -1.37 5.68
CA SER A 200 -21.39 -2.60 5.01
C SER A 200 -19.86 -2.71 5.02
N ILE A 201 -19.33 -3.89 5.32
CA ILE A 201 -17.90 -4.19 5.28
C ILE A 201 -17.64 -5.23 4.18
N ARG A 202 -16.71 -4.93 3.28
CA ARG A 202 -16.31 -5.72 2.11
C ARG A 202 -14.80 -5.92 2.13
N ASN A 203 -14.38 -7.13 2.45
CA ASN A 203 -12.98 -7.52 2.43
C ASN A 203 -12.78 -8.52 1.28
N PHE A 204 -12.05 -8.11 0.25
CA PHE A 204 -11.78 -8.88 -0.96
C PHE A 204 -10.28 -9.10 -1.16
N ASP A 205 -9.51 -9.12 -0.08
CA ASP A 205 -8.12 -9.56 -0.13
C ASP A 205 -8.00 -10.97 -0.69
N ASN A 206 -7.14 -11.14 -1.70
CA ASN A 206 -6.89 -12.44 -2.34
C ASN A 206 -8.18 -13.17 -2.75
N SER A 207 -9.26 -12.42 -3.01
CA SER A 207 -10.58 -12.98 -3.32
C SER A 207 -10.67 -13.26 -4.82
N HIS A 208 -10.09 -14.38 -5.25
CA HIS A 208 -10.11 -14.75 -6.67
C HIS A 208 -11.53 -14.91 -7.23
N SER A 209 -12.54 -15.25 -6.41
CA SER A 209 -13.93 -15.33 -6.88
C SER A 209 -14.50 -13.95 -7.22
N PHE A 210 -14.24 -12.95 -6.40
CA PHE A 210 -14.63 -11.57 -6.70
C PHE A 210 -13.87 -11.05 -7.91
N TYR A 211 -12.55 -11.22 -7.91
CA TYR A 211 -11.66 -10.86 -9.00
C TYR A 211 -12.11 -11.44 -10.36
N ASN A 212 -12.31 -12.76 -10.41
CA ASN A 212 -12.67 -13.46 -11.64
C ASN A 212 -14.07 -13.12 -12.14
N ASN A 213 -14.99 -12.63 -11.29
CA ASN A 213 -16.37 -12.34 -11.67
C ASN A 213 -16.69 -10.85 -11.83
N LEU A 214 -15.76 -9.95 -11.50
CA LEU A 214 -15.98 -8.51 -11.51
C LEU A 214 -16.54 -7.99 -12.84
N TYR A 215 -16.12 -8.59 -13.96
CA TYR A 215 -16.59 -8.20 -15.30
C TYR A 215 -18.09 -8.41 -15.53
N LYS A 216 -18.77 -9.28 -14.76
CA LYS A 216 -20.21 -9.55 -14.85
C LYS A 216 -21.01 -9.02 -13.67
N LEU A 217 -20.34 -8.44 -12.68
CA LEU A 217 -20.94 -8.13 -11.40
C LEU A 217 -21.69 -6.80 -11.43
N GLU A 218 -22.91 -6.80 -10.88
CA GLU A 218 -23.63 -5.59 -10.53
C GLU A 218 -23.04 -5.01 -9.24
N LEU A 219 -22.36 -3.86 -9.33
CA LEU A 219 -21.69 -3.25 -8.17
C LEU A 219 -22.67 -2.74 -7.11
N SER A 220 -23.97 -2.66 -7.44
CA SER A 220 -25.03 -2.43 -6.46
C SER A 220 -25.11 -3.54 -5.40
N GLU A 221 -24.65 -4.75 -5.69
CA GLU A 221 -24.54 -5.85 -4.71
C GLU A 221 -23.38 -5.61 -3.71
N ILE A 222 -22.30 -4.98 -4.18
CA ILE A 222 -21.16 -4.63 -3.35
C ILE A 222 -21.51 -3.43 -2.47
N ALA A 223 -22.17 -2.43 -3.07
CA ALA A 223 -22.52 -1.17 -2.43
C ALA A 223 -24.04 -0.90 -2.37
N PRO A 224 -24.84 -1.76 -1.71
CA PRO A 224 -26.29 -1.65 -1.72
C PRO A 224 -26.82 -0.31 -1.22
N GLU A 225 -27.86 0.20 -1.86
CA GLU A 225 -28.44 1.53 -1.57
C GLU A 225 -28.88 1.69 -0.10
N ASN A 226 -29.18 0.62 0.63
CA ASN A 226 -29.59 0.70 2.05
C ASN A 226 -28.43 0.97 3.02
N PHE A 227 -27.17 0.93 2.57
CA PHE A 227 -26.01 1.26 3.39
C PHE A 227 -25.53 2.68 3.09
N GLU A 228 -25.39 3.48 4.14
CA GLU A 228 -24.81 4.82 4.08
C GLU A 228 -23.29 4.73 3.85
N HIS A 229 -22.62 3.85 4.59
CA HIS A 229 -21.17 3.68 4.53
C HIS A 229 -20.81 2.27 4.07
N VAL A 230 -20.05 2.16 2.98
CA VAL A 230 -19.51 0.88 2.49
C VAL A 230 -17.99 0.92 2.62
N TYR A 231 -17.47 0.13 3.55
CA TYR A 231 -16.03 -0.06 3.75
C TYR A 231 -15.53 -1.16 2.84
N PHE A 232 -14.51 -0.86 2.06
CA PHE A 232 -13.91 -1.75 1.08
C PHE A 232 -12.41 -1.90 1.36
N LYS A 233 -11.94 -3.13 1.24
CA LYS A 233 -10.52 -3.45 1.24
C LYS A 233 -10.21 -4.50 0.18
N SER A 234 -9.11 -4.30 -0.52
CA SER A 234 -8.44 -5.31 -1.31
C SER A 234 -7.00 -4.89 -1.60
N ASN A 235 -6.18 -5.87 -1.94
CA ASN A 235 -4.80 -5.75 -2.42
C ASN A 235 -4.64 -6.18 -3.90
N LEU A 236 -5.74 -6.54 -4.58
CA LEU A 236 -5.71 -7.07 -5.94
C LEU A 236 -5.89 -5.99 -7.01
N ASP A 237 -5.30 -6.23 -8.19
CA ASP A 237 -5.39 -5.35 -9.36
C ASP A 237 -6.63 -5.65 -10.20
N PHE A 238 -7.76 -5.01 -9.90
CA PHE A 238 -9.02 -5.25 -10.58
C PHE A 238 -9.17 -4.61 -11.97
N ILE A 239 -8.14 -3.96 -12.51
CA ILE A 239 -8.27 -3.19 -13.75
C ILE A 239 -8.76 -4.05 -14.93
N SER A 240 -8.30 -5.29 -15.04
CA SER A 240 -8.75 -6.22 -16.08
C SER A 240 -10.25 -6.52 -15.99
N GLY A 241 -10.77 -6.68 -14.76
CA GLY A 241 -12.19 -6.93 -14.52
C GLY A 241 -13.07 -5.72 -14.89
N PHE A 242 -12.65 -4.51 -14.52
CA PHE A 242 -13.33 -3.28 -14.90
C PHE A 242 -13.31 -3.04 -16.41
N LYS A 243 -12.12 -3.15 -17.03
CA LYS A 243 -11.94 -2.95 -18.48
C LYS A 243 -12.84 -3.88 -19.30
N ASN A 244 -13.01 -5.12 -18.86
CA ASN A 244 -13.82 -6.13 -19.53
C ASN A 244 -15.29 -6.18 -19.07
N SER A 245 -15.74 -5.19 -18.29
CA SER A 245 -17.08 -5.20 -17.73
C SER A 245 -18.16 -5.25 -18.81
N THR A 246 -19.06 -6.23 -18.69
CA THR A 246 -20.25 -6.36 -19.53
C THR A 246 -21.43 -5.55 -19.01
N VAL A 247 -21.38 -5.13 -17.74
CA VAL A 247 -22.42 -4.35 -17.05
C VAL A 247 -22.20 -2.85 -17.28
N TYR A 248 -21.02 -2.34 -16.94
CA TYR A 248 -20.69 -0.90 -16.99
C TYR A 248 -20.00 -0.48 -18.30
N LYS A 249 -20.54 -0.97 -19.41
CA LYS A 249 -19.94 -0.86 -20.74
C LYS A 249 -19.73 0.59 -21.19
N SER A 250 -20.69 1.45 -20.91
CA SER A 250 -20.69 2.87 -21.29
C SER A 250 -19.75 3.69 -20.42
N GLU A 251 -19.86 3.49 -19.10
CA GLU A 251 -19.17 4.23 -18.05
C GLU A 251 -17.66 3.96 -18.09
N LEU A 252 -17.27 2.72 -18.43
CA LEU A 252 -15.87 2.28 -18.52
C LEU A 252 -15.35 2.24 -19.96
N SER A 253 -16.05 2.85 -20.91
CA SER A 253 -15.66 2.87 -22.33
C SER A 253 -14.26 3.47 -22.56
N TRP A 254 -13.86 4.43 -21.72
CA TRP A 254 -12.53 5.06 -21.77
C TRP A 254 -11.37 4.10 -21.51
N MET A 255 -11.59 2.99 -20.79
CA MET A 255 -10.53 2.00 -20.46
C MET A 255 -10.27 0.99 -21.57
N ARG A 256 -11.23 0.78 -22.48
CA ARG A 256 -11.26 -0.39 -23.38
C ARG A 256 -10.05 -0.49 -24.30
N GLN A 257 -9.58 0.65 -24.79
CA GLN A 257 -8.47 0.72 -25.74
C GLN A 257 -7.13 1.03 -25.06
N LEU A 258 -7.12 1.22 -23.74
CA LEU A 258 -5.93 1.58 -23.00
C LEU A 258 -5.20 0.34 -22.47
N GLY A 259 -3.87 0.40 -22.45
CA GLY A 259 -3.04 -0.54 -21.72
C GLY A 259 -3.27 -0.41 -20.20
N ARG A 260 -2.94 -1.46 -19.45
CA ARG A 260 -3.11 -1.47 -17.98
C ARG A 260 -2.26 -0.38 -17.32
N ASP A 261 -1.04 -0.23 -17.82
CA ASP A 261 -0.08 0.81 -17.50
C ASP A 261 -0.69 2.22 -17.63
N VAL A 262 -1.35 2.51 -18.76
CA VAL A 262 -1.98 3.81 -19.01
C VAL A 262 -3.16 4.05 -18.05
N ILE A 263 -3.93 3.01 -17.74
CA ILE A 263 -5.05 3.09 -16.81
C ILE A 263 -4.56 3.41 -15.40
N HIS A 264 -3.59 2.65 -14.86
CA HIS A 264 -3.00 2.93 -13.55
C HIS A 264 -2.40 4.34 -13.52
N ALA A 265 -1.63 4.73 -14.54
CA ALA A 265 -1.05 6.07 -14.59
C ALA A 265 -2.13 7.17 -14.58
N SER A 266 -3.24 6.97 -15.29
CA SER A 266 -4.36 7.92 -15.33
C SER A 266 -5.10 8.02 -13.99
N LEU A 267 -5.36 6.87 -13.34
CA LEU A 267 -6.02 6.83 -12.03
C LEU A 267 -5.12 7.41 -10.94
N TYR A 268 -3.84 7.03 -10.90
CA TYR A 268 -2.87 7.57 -9.97
C TYR A 268 -2.79 9.09 -10.07
N LYS A 269 -2.61 9.65 -11.28
CA LYS A 269 -2.55 11.10 -11.49
C LYS A 269 -3.85 11.79 -11.11
N ARG A 270 -5.00 11.15 -11.28
CA ARG A 270 -6.29 11.69 -10.88
C ARG A 270 -6.45 11.76 -9.37
N LEU A 271 -5.95 10.74 -8.66
CA LEU A 271 -6.15 10.58 -7.23
C LEU A 271 -5.06 11.30 -6.41
N PHE A 272 -3.80 11.25 -6.83
CA PHE A 272 -2.67 11.59 -5.97
C PHE A 272 -1.79 12.70 -6.53
N PHE A 273 -1.26 13.49 -5.61
CA PHE A 273 -0.12 14.36 -5.81
C PHE A 273 0.84 14.23 -4.62
N LEU A 274 2.15 14.34 -4.84
CA LEU A 274 3.12 14.27 -3.74
C LEU A 274 2.97 15.46 -2.77
N ALA A 275 2.88 15.20 -1.47
CA ALA A 275 2.86 16.24 -0.45
C ALA A 275 4.02 17.24 -0.64
N PRO A 276 3.79 18.56 -0.48
CA PRO A 276 4.82 19.56 -0.78
C PRO A 276 6.16 19.33 -0.06
N GLY A 277 6.12 18.79 1.17
CA GLY A 277 7.31 18.41 1.92
C GLY A 277 8.10 17.28 1.27
N LEU A 278 7.40 16.20 0.88
CA LEU A 278 8.01 15.04 0.24
C LEU A 278 8.48 15.37 -1.19
N GLN A 279 7.68 16.16 -1.93
CA GLN A 279 8.04 16.73 -3.23
C GLN A 279 9.36 17.51 -3.15
N LYS A 280 9.46 18.48 -2.24
CA LYS A 280 10.68 19.27 -2.07
C LYS A 280 11.89 18.39 -1.72
N ARG A 281 11.68 17.37 -0.89
CA ARG A 281 12.74 16.42 -0.53
C ARG A 281 13.20 15.61 -1.74
N LEU A 282 12.28 15.17 -2.59
CA LEU A 282 12.58 14.47 -3.83
C LEU A 282 13.37 15.37 -4.78
N GLU A 283 12.93 16.61 -4.98
CA GLU A 283 13.61 17.59 -5.83
C GLU A 283 15.05 17.85 -5.35
N LEU A 284 15.24 18.05 -4.04
CA LEU A 284 16.58 18.25 -3.45
C LEU A 284 17.46 17.02 -3.60
N PHE A 285 16.89 15.83 -3.39
CA PHE A 285 17.60 14.58 -3.59
C PHE A 285 18.07 14.45 -5.04
N LEU A 286 17.16 14.55 -6.00
CA LEU A 286 17.47 14.42 -7.42
C LEU A 286 18.45 15.51 -7.87
N TYR A 287 18.28 16.76 -7.46
CA TYR A 287 19.23 17.85 -7.74
C TYR A 287 20.64 17.55 -7.22
N SER A 288 20.76 16.96 -6.02
CA SER A 288 22.06 16.63 -5.44
C SER A 288 22.81 15.52 -6.19
N ILE A 289 22.07 14.61 -6.85
CA ILE A 289 22.67 13.47 -7.57
C ILE A 289 22.77 13.73 -9.08
N LEU A 290 21.92 14.60 -9.65
CA LEU A 290 21.86 14.97 -11.06
C LEU A 290 22.02 16.50 -11.25
N PRO A 291 23.22 17.08 -10.99
CA PRO A 291 23.42 18.52 -11.05
C PRO A 291 23.43 19.11 -12.48
N SER A 292 23.49 18.28 -13.52
CA SER A 292 23.43 18.74 -14.92
C SER A 292 22.60 17.78 -15.79
N PRO A 293 22.11 18.22 -16.96
CA PRO A 293 21.32 17.39 -17.88
C PRO A 293 22.08 16.19 -18.48
N GLU A 294 23.41 16.20 -18.39
CA GLU A 294 24.24 15.09 -18.86
C GLU A 294 24.27 13.94 -17.83
N HIS A 295 23.93 14.23 -16.57
CA HIS A 295 23.84 13.20 -15.55
C HIS A 295 22.65 12.30 -15.82
N ARG A 296 22.84 11.00 -15.60
CA ARG A 296 21.79 10.00 -15.76
C ARG A 296 21.61 9.22 -14.48
N LEU A 297 20.38 8.81 -14.21
CA LEU A 297 20.02 7.95 -13.11
C LEU A 297 19.66 6.55 -13.60
N ILE A 298 20.49 5.57 -13.22
CA ILE A 298 20.25 4.14 -13.45
C ILE A 298 19.66 3.55 -12.17
N CYS A 299 18.43 3.07 -12.27
CA CYS A 299 17.65 2.55 -11.17
C CYS A 299 17.41 1.05 -11.30
N LEU A 300 17.46 0.36 -10.16
CA LEU A 300 17.11 -1.04 -10.07
C LEU A 300 16.12 -1.23 -8.94
N ASP A 301 14.96 -1.78 -9.26
CA ASP A 301 14.00 -2.23 -8.27
C ASP A 301 14.17 -3.73 -8.03
N LEU A 302 14.96 -4.05 -7.00
CA LEU A 302 15.33 -5.40 -6.58
C LEU A 302 14.59 -5.79 -5.29
N GLY A 303 13.33 -5.37 -5.12
CA GLY A 303 12.52 -5.71 -3.94
C GLY A 303 12.64 -7.18 -3.54
N THR A 304 12.35 -7.51 -2.28
CA THR A 304 12.45 -8.88 -1.75
C THR A 304 11.63 -9.87 -2.58
N ARG A 305 12.26 -10.47 -3.59
CA ARG A 305 11.89 -11.84 -3.95
C ARG A 305 12.03 -12.63 -2.65
N LYS A 306 11.00 -13.38 -2.26
CA LYS A 306 11.04 -14.38 -1.16
C LYS A 306 12.29 -15.27 -1.19
N ASN A 307 12.95 -15.35 -2.34
CA ASN A 307 14.15 -16.14 -2.56
C ASN A 307 15.46 -15.46 -2.14
N TRP A 308 15.54 -14.15 -1.87
CA TRP A 308 16.81 -13.50 -1.49
C TRP A 308 17.22 -13.74 -0.02
N SER A 309 16.31 -14.23 0.82
CA SER A 309 16.58 -14.56 2.22
C SER A 309 16.79 -16.05 2.47
N SER A 310 16.96 -16.87 1.42
CA SER A 310 17.20 -18.30 1.58
C SER A 310 18.58 -18.54 2.21
N THR A 311 18.61 -19.36 3.26
CA THR A 311 19.85 -19.82 3.91
C THR A 311 20.45 -21.06 3.24
N ASN A 312 19.78 -21.61 2.22
CA ASN A 312 20.27 -22.76 1.47
C ASN A 312 21.42 -22.35 0.54
N GLU A 313 22.55 -23.05 0.63
CA GLU A 313 23.77 -22.74 -0.13
C GLU A 313 23.56 -22.76 -1.65
N ASN A 314 22.71 -23.68 -2.15
CA ASN A 314 22.38 -23.73 -3.57
C ASN A 314 21.62 -22.48 -4.04
N ASP A 315 20.72 -21.96 -3.19
CA ASP A 315 19.97 -20.75 -3.49
C ASP A 315 20.88 -19.53 -3.44
N LEU A 316 21.78 -19.45 -2.45
CA LEU A 316 22.80 -18.39 -2.35
C LEU A 316 23.71 -18.35 -3.57
N ASN A 317 24.15 -19.50 -4.08
CA ASN A 317 24.96 -19.57 -5.31
C ASN A 317 24.17 -19.10 -6.54
N SER A 318 22.89 -19.45 -6.66
CA SER A 318 22.02 -18.95 -7.72
C SER A 318 21.82 -17.43 -7.61
N GLN A 319 21.58 -16.91 -6.41
CA GLN A 319 21.45 -15.48 -6.14
C GLN A 319 22.71 -14.72 -6.52
N ARG A 320 23.90 -15.22 -6.14
CA ARG A 320 25.19 -14.65 -6.55
C ARG A 320 25.30 -14.55 -8.06
N LYS A 321 24.95 -15.61 -8.78
CA LYS A 321 24.97 -15.61 -10.25
C LYS A 321 24.01 -14.56 -10.83
N HIS A 322 22.80 -14.43 -10.28
CA HIS A 322 21.87 -13.38 -10.70
C HIS A 322 22.41 -11.97 -10.43
N LEU A 323 23.02 -11.76 -9.26
CA LEU A 323 23.62 -10.47 -8.90
C LEU A 323 24.82 -10.13 -9.78
N LEU A 324 25.63 -11.11 -10.20
CA LEU A 324 26.70 -10.87 -11.19
C LEU A 324 26.16 -10.35 -12.52
N ASN A 325 25.02 -10.88 -13.00
CA ASN A 325 24.38 -10.36 -14.22
C ASN A 325 23.87 -8.93 -14.02
N ILE A 326 23.26 -8.63 -12.86
CA ILE A 326 22.80 -7.29 -12.49
C ILE A 326 23.98 -6.32 -12.44
N TRP A 327 25.08 -6.67 -11.77
CA TRP A 327 26.28 -5.85 -11.69
C TRP A 327 26.95 -5.64 -13.04
N SER A 328 26.97 -6.66 -13.89
CA SER A 328 27.44 -6.54 -15.27
C SER A 328 26.62 -5.52 -16.05
N PHE A 329 25.28 -5.62 -15.96
CA PHE A 329 24.37 -4.66 -16.57
C PHE A 329 24.63 -3.23 -16.09
N ILE A 330 24.77 -3.02 -14.77
CA ILE A 330 25.08 -1.70 -14.21
C ILE A 330 26.41 -1.17 -14.74
N LYS A 331 27.46 -2.00 -14.79
CA LYS A 331 28.78 -1.57 -15.31
C LYS A 331 28.72 -1.16 -16.78
N THR A 332 27.88 -1.82 -17.58
CA THR A 332 27.68 -1.45 -18.98
C THR A 332 26.90 -0.14 -19.15
N HIS A 333 25.89 0.11 -18.31
CA HIS A 333 25.00 1.28 -18.46
C HIS A 333 25.44 2.50 -17.65
N SER A 334 26.25 2.30 -16.61
CA SER A 334 26.95 3.33 -15.86
C SER A 334 28.44 3.18 -16.16
N ASN A 335 28.94 3.83 -17.21
CA ASN A 335 30.37 3.80 -17.57
C ASN A 335 31.08 5.12 -17.23
N THR A 336 30.33 6.17 -16.88
CA THR A 336 30.88 7.50 -16.56
C THR A 336 30.61 7.91 -15.11
N ASN A 337 31.32 8.92 -14.61
CA ASN A 337 31.11 9.45 -13.25
C ASN A 337 29.85 10.33 -13.13
N ILE A 338 29.28 10.75 -14.27
CA ILE A 338 28.02 11.50 -14.35
C ILE A 338 26.80 10.57 -14.22
N ASP A 339 26.97 9.26 -14.44
CA ASP A 339 25.96 8.26 -14.15
C ASP A 339 25.84 8.01 -12.64
N LYS A 340 24.62 7.98 -12.11
CA LYS A 340 24.31 7.60 -10.73
C LYS A 340 23.52 6.30 -10.71
N VAL A 341 23.76 5.49 -9.69
CA VAL A 341 23.14 4.17 -9.53
C VAL A 341 22.27 4.18 -8.28
N PHE A 342 20.96 4.05 -8.44
CA PHE A 342 20.01 3.92 -7.34
C PHE A 342 19.52 2.47 -7.27
N ILE A 343 19.59 1.86 -6.09
CA ILE A 343 19.11 0.49 -5.87
C ILE A 343 17.98 0.55 -4.84
N ASN A 344 16.75 0.30 -5.28
CA ASN A 344 15.61 0.08 -4.41
C ASN A 344 15.61 -1.40 -3.98
N THR A 345 15.98 -1.66 -2.73
CA THR A 345 15.96 -2.97 -2.12
C THR A 345 15.88 -2.83 -0.60
N ASP A 346 15.15 -3.74 0.02
CA ASP A 346 15.09 -3.93 1.47
C ASP A 346 16.23 -4.86 1.98
N SER A 347 16.88 -5.60 1.09
CA SER A 347 18.01 -6.46 1.44
C SER A 347 19.29 -5.68 1.72
N GLN A 348 19.71 -5.66 3.00
CA GLN A 348 21.00 -5.09 3.39
C GLN A 348 22.19 -5.84 2.77
N GLU A 349 22.03 -7.14 2.49
CA GLU A 349 23.06 -7.94 1.83
C GLU A 349 23.31 -7.46 0.40
N ILE A 350 22.25 -7.24 -0.39
CA ILE A 350 22.37 -6.71 -1.76
C ILE A 350 23.08 -5.35 -1.75
N LEU A 351 22.70 -4.46 -0.82
CA LEU A 351 23.38 -3.17 -0.65
C LEU A 351 24.84 -3.32 -0.23
N SER A 352 25.16 -4.29 0.63
CA SER A 352 26.53 -4.56 1.04
C SER A 352 27.38 -4.99 -0.16
N TRP A 353 26.86 -5.86 -1.04
CA TRP A 353 27.57 -6.32 -2.23
C TRP A 353 27.74 -5.18 -3.25
N ALA A 354 26.70 -4.37 -3.48
CA ALA A 354 26.79 -3.20 -4.33
C ALA A 354 27.90 -2.23 -3.91
N LYS A 355 28.17 -2.09 -2.60
CA LYS A 355 29.27 -1.25 -2.08
C LYS A 355 30.66 -1.82 -2.34
N THR A 356 30.77 -3.11 -2.66
CA THR A 356 32.04 -3.75 -3.04
C THR A 356 32.33 -3.65 -4.54
N GLU A 357 31.34 -3.29 -5.35
CA GLU A 357 31.46 -3.20 -6.80
C GLU A 357 32.21 -1.94 -7.28
N THR A 358 32.70 -1.99 -8.53
CA THR A 358 33.46 -0.87 -9.13
C THR A 358 32.64 0.41 -9.30
N PHE A 359 31.30 0.30 -9.34
CA PHE A 359 30.40 1.45 -9.42
C PHE A 359 30.07 2.08 -8.06
N ARG A 360 30.65 1.59 -6.93
CA ARG A 360 30.32 2.03 -5.57
C ARG A 360 30.35 3.54 -5.34
N SER A 361 31.24 4.28 -6.00
CA SER A 361 31.35 5.74 -5.88
C SER A 361 30.18 6.50 -6.50
N ARG A 362 29.37 5.81 -7.31
CA ARG A 362 28.17 6.34 -7.98
C ARG A 362 26.88 5.81 -7.38
N LEU A 363 26.98 4.91 -6.40
CA LEU A 363 25.83 4.37 -5.70
C LEU A 363 25.21 5.49 -4.85
N VAL A 364 23.92 5.72 -5.05
CA VAL A 364 23.10 6.65 -4.27
C VAL A 364 22.04 5.86 -3.53
N THR A 365 21.80 6.23 -2.27
CA THR A 365 20.77 5.62 -1.43
C THR A 365 19.72 6.64 -1.08
N SER A 366 18.48 6.21 -0.92
CA SER A 366 17.45 7.10 -0.41
C SER A 366 17.85 7.64 0.96
N PRO A 367 17.59 8.91 1.27
CA PRO A 367 17.89 9.45 2.58
C PRO A 367 17.07 8.66 3.60
N LYS A 368 17.71 7.97 4.55
CA LYS A 368 16.98 7.38 5.68
C LYS A 368 16.73 8.45 6.71
N LYS A 369 15.49 8.55 7.20
CA LYS A 369 15.21 9.33 8.40
C LYS A 369 15.92 8.63 9.55
N LYS A 370 16.70 9.37 10.34
CA LYS A 370 17.31 8.80 11.54
C LYS A 370 16.20 8.69 12.57
N SER A 371 15.75 7.49 12.90
CA SER A 371 14.80 7.31 14.01
C SER A 371 15.48 7.77 15.31
N SER A 372 14.82 8.63 16.06
CA SER A 372 15.40 9.29 17.24
C SER A 372 14.67 8.96 18.55
N GLY A 373 13.85 7.89 18.58
CA GLY A 373 12.95 7.58 19.70
C GLY A 373 13.34 6.35 20.53
N ASP A 374 12.74 6.20 21.72
CA ASP A 374 12.82 4.99 22.55
C ASP A 374 11.90 3.86 22.01
N GLY A 375 12.20 2.61 22.36
CA GLY A 375 11.76 1.37 21.71
C GLY A 375 10.28 1.20 21.35
N ARG A 376 9.32 1.86 22.00
CA ARG A 376 7.89 1.74 21.62
C ARG A 376 7.46 2.76 20.56
N SER A 377 8.02 3.97 20.60
CA SER A 377 7.89 4.95 19.53
C SER A 377 8.54 4.47 18.23
N GLN A 378 9.63 3.70 18.35
CA GLN A 378 10.35 3.15 17.20
C GLN A 378 9.48 2.28 16.29
N GLN A 379 8.63 1.39 16.82
CA GLN A 379 7.84 0.49 15.96
C GLN A 379 6.81 1.25 15.11
N LEU A 380 6.18 2.27 15.70
CA LEU A 380 5.21 3.13 15.04
C LEU A 380 5.90 4.05 14.01
N ASP A 381 7.04 4.62 14.39
CA ASP A 381 7.86 5.43 13.47
C ASP A 381 8.34 4.62 12.28
N LEU A 382 8.73 3.35 12.47
CA LEU A 382 9.20 2.47 11.40
C LEU A 382 8.14 2.21 10.33
N VAL A 383 6.86 2.07 10.70
CA VAL A 383 5.77 1.87 9.73
C VAL A 383 5.62 3.11 8.84
N CYS A 384 5.64 4.29 9.44
CA CYS A 384 5.53 5.55 8.70
C CYS A 384 6.77 5.87 7.87
N GLU A 385 7.95 5.57 8.39
CA GLU A 385 9.20 5.66 7.65
C GLU A 385 9.21 4.69 6.46
N SER A 386 8.64 3.50 6.61
CA SER A 386 8.48 2.53 5.50
C SER A 386 7.55 3.09 4.43
N LEU A 387 6.35 3.55 4.80
CA LEU A 387 5.41 4.13 3.84
C LEU A 387 6.00 5.36 3.14
N GLU A 388 6.61 6.28 3.90
CA GLU A 388 7.30 7.45 3.33
C GLU A 388 8.41 7.02 2.36
N SER A 389 9.21 6.03 2.75
CA SER A 389 10.29 5.49 1.92
C SER A 389 9.77 4.86 0.64
N ASP A 390 8.68 4.09 0.69
CA ASP A 390 8.12 3.44 -0.49
C ASP A 390 7.57 4.48 -1.48
N ILE A 391 6.82 5.47 -0.99
CA ILE A 391 6.33 6.57 -1.81
C ILE A 391 7.50 7.36 -2.41
N PHE A 392 8.50 7.70 -1.58
CA PHE A 392 9.68 8.43 -2.04
C PHE A 392 10.46 7.64 -3.10
N ASN A 393 10.75 6.36 -2.84
CA ASN A 393 11.51 5.51 -3.73
C ASN A 393 10.76 5.27 -5.03
N GLN A 394 9.44 5.06 -5.01
CA GLN A 394 8.63 5.00 -6.23
C GLN A 394 8.88 6.23 -7.10
N HIS A 395 8.81 7.43 -6.52
CA HIS A 395 9.01 8.66 -7.28
C HIS A 395 10.46 8.88 -7.72
N VAL A 396 11.46 8.37 -6.99
CA VAL A 396 12.83 8.27 -7.51
C VAL A 396 12.87 7.35 -8.74
N LEU A 397 12.24 6.17 -8.66
CA LEU A 397 12.18 5.19 -9.77
C LEU A 397 11.49 5.76 -11.02
N VAL A 398 10.49 6.63 -10.85
CA VAL A 398 9.85 7.31 -11.99
C VAL A 398 10.80 8.29 -12.69
N ASN A 399 11.80 8.83 -12.00
CA ASN A 399 12.73 9.83 -12.56
C ASN A 399 14.02 9.22 -13.12
N CYS A 400 14.02 7.93 -13.43
CA CYS A 400 15.22 7.25 -13.92
C CYS A 400 15.29 7.24 -15.44
N ASP A 401 16.48 7.54 -15.98
CA ASP A 401 16.80 7.38 -17.40
C ASP A 401 16.83 5.90 -17.80
N VAL A 402 17.35 5.06 -16.91
CA VAL A 402 17.35 3.60 -17.06
C VAL A 402 16.67 3.00 -15.83
N LEU A 403 15.60 2.25 -16.01
CA LEU A 403 14.88 1.55 -14.94
C LEU A 403 14.88 0.05 -15.20
N VAL A 404 15.46 -0.72 -14.28
CA VAL A 404 15.32 -2.18 -14.23
C VAL A 404 14.25 -2.52 -13.20
N VAL A 405 13.13 -3.09 -13.65
CA VAL A 405 12.08 -3.60 -12.77
C VAL A 405 12.25 -5.10 -12.54
N SER A 406 11.90 -5.57 -11.35
CA SER A 406 11.73 -6.99 -11.04
C SER A 406 10.25 -7.31 -10.87
N SER A 407 9.91 -8.44 -10.25
CA SER A 407 8.52 -8.83 -9.96
C SER A 407 7.87 -7.98 -8.85
N ASN A 408 8.52 -6.93 -8.39
CA ASN A 408 8.04 -6.08 -7.31
C ASN A 408 7.02 -5.05 -7.84
N SER A 409 5.88 -4.93 -7.17
CA SER A 409 4.76 -4.08 -7.60
C SER A 409 5.15 -2.59 -7.63
N LEU A 410 6.07 -2.15 -6.77
CA LEU A 410 6.51 -0.75 -6.72
C LEU A 410 7.23 -0.32 -8.02
N GLY A 411 8.12 -1.16 -8.54
CA GLY A 411 8.80 -0.93 -9.81
C GLY A 411 7.83 -0.93 -10.99
N HIS A 412 6.80 -1.79 -10.98
CA HIS A 412 5.76 -1.79 -12.00
C HIS A 412 4.99 -0.47 -12.02
N LEU A 413 4.55 0.01 -10.84
CA LEU A 413 3.88 1.30 -10.73
C LEU A 413 4.78 2.45 -11.19
N ALA A 414 6.08 2.42 -10.86
CA ALA A 414 7.02 3.41 -11.36
C ALA A 414 7.13 3.37 -12.89
N ALA A 415 7.23 2.18 -13.49
CA ALA A 415 7.25 2.02 -14.94
C ALA A 415 5.97 2.55 -15.62
N TYR A 416 4.79 2.31 -15.04
CA TYR A 416 3.52 2.85 -15.53
C TYR A 416 3.51 4.38 -15.50
N LEU A 417 4.03 4.98 -14.42
CA LEU A 417 4.02 6.43 -14.22
C LEU A 417 5.06 7.19 -15.05
N ARG A 418 6.14 6.53 -15.48
CA ARG A 418 7.16 7.12 -16.36
C ARG A 418 6.59 7.59 -17.70
N GLY A 419 5.58 6.87 -18.22
CA GLY A 419 4.97 7.19 -19.50
C GLY A 419 5.89 7.00 -20.72
N THR A 420 7.01 6.30 -20.55
CA THR A 420 7.93 5.94 -21.63
C THR A 420 8.58 4.58 -21.36
N ASP A 421 8.67 3.77 -22.43
CA ASP A 421 9.39 2.49 -22.42
C ASP A 421 10.90 2.71 -22.67
N ASN A 422 11.33 3.92 -23.05
CA ASN A 422 12.75 4.21 -23.25
C ASN A 422 13.54 4.01 -21.95
N GLY A 423 14.59 3.19 -22.03
CA GLY A 423 15.40 2.81 -20.88
C GLY A 423 14.70 1.90 -19.87
N LEU A 424 13.55 1.30 -20.20
CA LEU A 424 12.89 0.31 -19.35
C LEU A 424 13.42 -1.10 -19.64
N TYR A 425 13.80 -1.81 -18.58
CA TYR A 425 14.31 -3.18 -18.63
C TYR A 425 13.64 -4.06 -17.56
N CYS A 426 13.51 -5.34 -17.86
CA CYS A 426 12.90 -6.34 -16.99
C CYS A 426 13.91 -7.38 -16.53
N LEU A 427 14.04 -7.55 -15.22
CA LEU A 427 14.83 -8.59 -14.57
C LEU A 427 14.03 -9.89 -14.46
N MET A 428 14.44 -10.90 -15.20
CA MET A 428 13.79 -12.21 -15.27
C MET A 428 14.11 -13.11 -14.07
N GLY A 429 13.36 -14.21 -13.92
CA GLY A 429 13.58 -15.22 -12.87
C GLY A 429 15.00 -15.81 -12.88
N ASN A 430 15.58 -15.95 -14.06
CA ASN A 430 16.93 -16.47 -14.31
C ASN A 430 18.05 -15.41 -14.24
N GLY A 431 17.73 -14.18 -13.79
CA GLY A 431 18.69 -13.08 -13.67
C GLY A 431 19.07 -12.41 -14.99
N HIS A 432 18.44 -12.75 -16.12
CA HIS A 432 18.64 -12.00 -17.36
C HIS A 432 17.88 -10.67 -17.31
N ILE A 433 18.49 -9.64 -17.88
CA ILE A 433 17.90 -8.30 -18.02
C ILE A 433 17.73 -8.03 -19.52
N HIS A 434 16.54 -7.62 -19.94
CA HIS A 434 16.25 -7.30 -21.33
C HIS A 434 15.32 -6.08 -21.42
N PRO A 435 15.36 -5.31 -22.53
CA PRO A 435 14.40 -4.24 -22.76
C PRO A 435 12.97 -4.79 -22.73
N CYS A 436 12.06 -4.08 -22.09
CA CYS A 436 10.66 -4.46 -22.02
C CYS A 436 9.74 -3.25 -22.09
N ARG A 437 8.42 -3.49 -22.12
CA ARG A 437 7.40 -2.45 -22.21
C ARG A 437 6.50 -2.49 -20.99
N ALA A 438 6.06 -1.31 -20.54
CA ALA A 438 5.21 -1.16 -19.36
C ALA A 438 3.91 -1.98 -19.49
N ASP A 439 3.29 -2.01 -20.67
CA ASP A 439 2.05 -2.74 -20.93
C ASP A 439 2.18 -4.28 -20.82
N THR A 440 3.41 -4.82 -20.91
CA THR A 440 3.70 -6.27 -20.85
C THR A 440 4.08 -6.79 -19.46
N LEU A 441 4.25 -5.92 -18.46
CA LEU A 441 4.80 -6.31 -17.15
C LEU A 441 3.98 -7.38 -16.43
N ASN A 442 2.65 -7.31 -16.49
CA ASN A 442 1.79 -8.28 -15.81
C ASN A 442 1.88 -9.68 -16.44
N GLU A 443 2.03 -9.75 -17.77
CA GLU A 443 2.22 -11.02 -18.48
C GLU A 443 3.58 -11.63 -18.12
N LEU A 444 4.64 -10.80 -18.18
CA LEU A 444 6.02 -11.21 -17.91
C LEU A 444 6.22 -11.77 -16.50
N TYR A 445 5.64 -11.10 -15.51
CA TYR A 445 5.86 -11.50 -14.12
C TYR A 445 4.84 -12.47 -13.60
N SER A 446 3.79 -12.77 -14.38
CA SER A 446 2.70 -13.68 -14.00
C SER A 446 2.44 -13.57 -12.50
N ILE A 447 2.27 -12.32 -12.05
CA ILE A 447 1.99 -12.05 -10.65
C ILE A 447 0.76 -12.89 -10.40
N HIS A 448 0.88 -13.90 -9.52
CA HIS A 448 -0.27 -14.64 -9.07
C HIS A 448 -1.15 -13.62 -8.35
N GLU A 449 -2.05 -13.00 -9.11
CA GLU A 449 -3.15 -12.12 -8.72
C GLU A 449 -4.13 -12.90 -7.86
#